data_AF-A0A3C0R9V4-F1
#
_entry.id   AF-A0A3C0R9V4-F1
#
_cell.length_a   1.000
_cell.length_b   1.000
_cell.length_c   1.000
_cell.angle_alpha   90.00
_cell.angle_beta   90.00
_cell.angle_gamma   90.00
#
_symmetry.space_group_name_H-M   'P 1'
#
loop_
_entity.id
_entity.type
_entity.pdbx_description
1 polymer ?
#
loop_
_entity_poly.entity_id
_entity_poly.type
_entity_poly.pdbx_seq_one_letter_code
_entity_poly.pdbx_strand_id
1 'polypeptide(L)'
;MRPLLLVTIVLSGLAFLFSNNIIPVAQLKLASLKYDIIVSKPAFEIKEGVFFDKIEGFVIKIGKKEKNDSIIHNVVIYERNYQLQDNMIVANDGVMRVTPDKKFLEFTLKNGWRYEERGPRISTNTEYIRMGFKEYKKVLDLRSFKMSKTEDSAFRYDPKMLSIRQLNHSIDSLVKGDTVYRKRATADLQPYL
;
A
#
# COMPACT_ATOMS: atom_id res chain seq x y z
N MET A 1 -31.99 -15.19 -40.68
CA MET A 1 -30.99 -14.16 -40.29
C MET A 1 -31.58 -12.97 -39.54
N ARG A 2 -32.69 -12.36 -39.97
CA ARG A 2 -33.31 -11.19 -39.32
C ARG A 2 -33.69 -11.34 -37.82
N PRO A 3 -34.27 -12.47 -37.35
CA PRO A 3 -34.60 -12.61 -35.91
C PRO A 3 -33.35 -12.74 -35.04
N LEU A 4 -32.31 -13.38 -35.55
CA LEU A 4 -31.03 -13.54 -34.85
C LEU A 4 -30.33 -12.18 -34.71
N LEU A 5 -30.37 -11.34 -35.76
CA LEU A 5 -29.87 -9.96 -35.71
C LEU A 5 -30.55 -9.12 -34.63
N LEU A 6 -31.90 -9.17 -34.55
CA LEU A 6 -32.65 -8.45 -33.52
C LEU A 6 -32.24 -8.85 -32.11
N VAL A 7 -32.13 -10.16 -31.84
CA VAL A 7 -31.69 -10.67 -30.53
C VAL A 7 -30.27 -10.22 -30.21
N THR A 8 -29.34 -10.30 -31.18
CA THR A 8 -27.95 -9.88 -30.96
C THR A 8 -27.81 -8.39 -30.67
N ILE A 9 -28.63 -7.53 -31.30
CA ILE A 9 -28.63 -6.08 -31.05
C ILE A 9 -29.12 -5.79 -29.63
N VAL A 10 -30.22 -6.42 -29.21
CA VAL A 10 -30.77 -6.25 -27.86
C VAL A 10 -29.76 -6.73 -26.81
N LEU A 11 -29.17 -7.91 -27.01
CA LEU A 11 -28.17 -8.47 -26.09
C LEU A 11 -26.91 -7.60 -26.02
N SER A 12 -26.46 -7.04 -27.14
CA SER A 12 -25.31 -6.13 -27.18
C SER A 12 -25.60 -4.83 -26.43
N GLY A 13 -26.82 -4.28 -26.56
CA GLY A 13 -27.25 -3.10 -25.80
C GLY A 13 -27.27 -3.36 -24.30
N LEU A 14 -27.79 -4.51 -23.87
CA LEU A 14 -27.73 -4.92 -22.46
C LEU A 14 -26.30 -5.13 -21.98
N ALA A 15 -25.46 -5.84 -22.74
CA ALA A 15 -24.06 -6.06 -22.40
C ALA A 15 -23.29 -4.74 -22.27
N PHE A 16 -23.56 -3.76 -23.14
CA PHE A 16 -22.98 -2.43 -23.06
C PHE A 16 -23.40 -1.67 -21.80
N LEU A 17 -24.69 -1.73 -21.42
CA LEU A 17 -25.18 -1.12 -20.18
C LEU A 17 -24.49 -1.71 -18.94
N PHE A 18 -24.34 -3.03 -18.90
CA PHE A 18 -23.60 -3.71 -17.83
C PHE A 18 -22.13 -3.28 -17.82
N SER A 19 -21.47 -3.28 -18.98
CA SER A 19 -20.05 -2.93 -19.09
C SER A 19 -19.77 -1.47 -18.72
N ASN A 20 -20.69 -0.55 -19.02
CA ASN A 20 -20.47 0.88 -18.77
C ASN A 20 -20.88 1.33 -17.36
N ASN A 21 -21.90 0.71 -16.75
CA ASN A 21 -22.46 1.18 -15.48
C ASN A 21 -22.25 0.19 -14.32
N ILE A 22 -22.35 -1.11 -14.57
CA ILE A 22 -22.38 -2.13 -13.49
C ILE A 22 -20.98 -2.66 -13.19
N ILE A 23 -20.22 -3.05 -14.23
CA ILE A 23 -18.85 -3.57 -14.07
C ILE A 23 -17.94 -2.57 -13.35
N PRO A 24 -17.91 -1.26 -13.70
CA PRO A 24 -17.02 -0.32 -13.02
C PRO A 24 -17.31 -0.18 -11.52
N VAL A 25 -18.60 -0.15 -11.15
CA VAL A 25 -19.04 -0.07 -9.75
C VAL A 25 -18.73 -1.37 -9.00
N ALA A 26 -18.95 -2.52 -9.63
CA ALA A 26 -18.61 -3.82 -9.04
C ALA A 26 -17.11 -3.95 -8.81
N GLN A 27 -16.28 -3.50 -9.77
CA GLN A 27 -14.83 -3.51 -9.66
C GLN A 27 -14.34 -2.61 -8.52
N LEU A 28 -14.91 -1.41 -8.39
CA LEU A 28 -14.60 -0.49 -7.29
C LEU A 28 -14.93 -1.13 -5.93
N LYS A 29 -16.12 -1.73 -5.79
CA LYS A 29 -16.53 -2.43 -4.55
C LYS A 29 -15.67 -3.66 -4.24
N LEU A 30 -15.26 -4.41 -5.25
CA LEU A 30 -14.38 -5.56 -5.07
C LEU A 30 -12.99 -5.12 -4.63
N ALA A 31 -12.46 -4.05 -5.23
CA ALA A 31 -11.18 -3.48 -4.85
C ALA A 31 -11.20 -2.95 -3.41
N SER A 32 -12.24 -2.23 -3.01
CA SER A 32 -12.38 -1.73 -1.63
C SER A 32 -12.54 -2.87 -0.63
N LEU A 33 -13.33 -3.90 -0.93
CA LEU A 33 -13.47 -5.07 -0.06
C LEU A 33 -12.15 -5.84 0.08
N LYS A 34 -11.43 -6.06 -1.02
CA LYS A 34 -10.10 -6.70 -0.99
C LYS A 34 -9.14 -5.89 -0.13
N TYR A 35 -9.19 -4.57 -0.23
CA TYR A 35 -8.39 -3.67 0.58
C TYR A 35 -8.76 -3.79 2.07
N ASP A 36 -10.04 -3.74 2.41
CA ASP A 36 -10.53 -3.89 3.79
C ASP A 36 -10.08 -5.21 4.41
N ILE A 37 -10.06 -6.30 3.63
CA ILE A 37 -9.53 -7.61 4.06
C ILE A 37 -8.03 -7.51 4.38
N ILE A 38 -7.24 -6.92 3.48
CA ILE A 38 -5.79 -6.73 3.65
C ILE A 38 -5.50 -5.90 4.91
N VAL A 39 -6.19 -4.77 5.07
CA VAL A 39 -5.99 -3.86 6.22
C VAL A 39 -6.52 -4.46 7.53
N SER A 40 -7.58 -5.27 7.47
CA SER A 40 -8.15 -5.89 8.68
C SER A 40 -7.34 -7.09 9.17
N LYS A 41 -6.48 -7.70 8.33
CA LYS A 41 -5.66 -8.89 8.66
C LYS A 41 -4.22 -8.80 8.14
N PRO A 42 -3.44 -7.77 8.49
CA PRO A 42 -2.06 -7.62 7.99
C PRO A 42 -1.14 -8.76 8.43
N ALA A 43 -1.37 -9.34 9.62
CA ALA A 43 -0.64 -10.50 10.13
C ALA A 43 -0.72 -11.75 9.23
N PHE A 44 -1.79 -11.89 8.45
CA PHE A 44 -2.02 -13.02 7.56
C PHE A 44 -1.24 -12.91 6.23
N GLU A 45 -0.88 -11.69 5.81
CA GLU A 45 -0.19 -11.49 4.52
C GLU A 45 1.35 -11.43 4.67
N ILE A 46 1.90 -11.31 5.88
CA ILE A 46 3.35 -11.40 6.07
C ILE A 46 3.79 -12.84 5.78
N LYS A 47 4.28 -13.06 4.56
CA LYS A 47 4.80 -14.34 4.09
C LYS A 47 6.21 -14.57 4.62
N GLU A 48 6.53 -15.84 4.82
CA GLU A 48 7.88 -16.27 5.16
C GLU A 48 8.88 -15.87 4.06
N GLY A 49 10.04 -15.37 4.46
CA GLY A 49 11.14 -15.01 3.57
C GLY A 49 10.95 -13.74 2.75
N VAL A 50 9.79 -13.08 2.80
CA VAL A 50 9.48 -11.88 2.01
C VAL A 50 9.48 -10.63 2.90
N PHE A 51 10.01 -9.52 2.37
CA PHE A 51 9.88 -8.21 3.01
C PHE A 51 8.47 -7.66 2.80
N PHE A 52 7.78 -7.36 3.89
CA PHE A 52 6.46 -6.74 3.92
C PHE A 52 6.61 -5.24 4.20
N ASP A 53 6.30 -4.41 3.20
CA ASP A 53 6.49 -2.95 3.19
C ASP A 53 5.17 -2.18 3.15
N LYS A 54 4.03 -2.87 3.32
CA LYS A 54 2.71 -2.22 3.27
C LYS A 54 2.41 -1.37 4.50
N ILE A 55 3.13 -1.58 5.60
CA ILE A 55 2.98 -0.79 6.83
C ILE A 55 3.76 0.50 6.67
N GLU A 56 3.06 1.64 6.75
CA GLU A 56 3.72 2.94 6.67
C GLU A 56 4.74 3.11 7.79
N GLY A 57 5.97 3.50 7.43
CA GLY A 57 7.07 3.66 8.38
C GLY A 57 7.75 2.35 8.81
N PHE A 58 7.32 1.18 8.35
CA PHE A 58 7.91 -0.10 8.76
C PHE A 58 8.07 -1.09 7.61
N VAL A 59 9.20 -1.79 7.58
CA VAL A 59 9.42 -2.95 6.70
C VAL A 59 9.76 -4.16 7.55
N ILE A 60 8.96 -5.22 7.42
CA ILE A 60 9.06 -6.40 8.28
C ILE A 60 9.44 -7.61 7.43
N LYS A 61 10.41 -8.38 7.88
CA LYS A 61 10.74 -9.70 7.33
C LYS A 61 10.67 -10.74 8.43
N ILE A 62 9.99 -11.84 8.12
CA ILE A 62 9.90 -13.00 8.99
C ILE A 62 10.57 -14.17 8.27
N GLY A 63 11.57 -14.79 8.89
CA GLY A 63 12.26 -15.93 8.28
C GLY A 63 11.38 -17.17 8.20
N LYS A 64 10.73 -17.53 9.31
CA LYS A 64 9.86 -18.70 9.40
C LYS A 64 8.67 -18.44 10.33
N LYS A 65 7.50 -19.00 10.01
CA LYS A 65 6.31 -19.00 10.86
C LYS A 65 5.98 -20.45 11.23
N GLU A 66 5.46 -20.66 12.43
CA GLU A 66 4.94 -21.98 12.79
C GLU A 66 3.48 -22.15 12.36
N LYS A 67 2.95 -23.38 12.47
CA LYS A 67 1.57 -23.74 12.09
C LYS A 67 0.48 -22.89 12.74
N ASN A 68 0.78 -22.24 13.87
CA ASN A 68 -0.15 -21.37 14.59
C ASN A 68 -0.14 -19.91 14.08
N ASP A 69 0.63 -19.59 13.03
CA ASP A 69 0.83 -18.26 12.40
C ASP A 69 1.30 -17.10 13.31
N SER A 70 1.28 -17.33 14.63
CA SER A 70 1.56 -16.35 15.67
C SER A 70 2.99 -16.45 16.18
N ILE A 71 3.60 -17.63 16.14
CA ILE A 71 4.99 -17.85 16.53
C ILE A 71 5.86 -17.66 15.29
N ILE A 72 6.84 -16.77 15.40
CA ILE A 72 7.66 -16.31 14.29
C ILE A 72 9.14 -16.39 14.68
N HIS A 73 9.98 -16.74 13.72
CA HIS A 73 11.42 -16.88 13.90
C HIS A 73 12.18 -16.03 12.88
N ASN A 74 13.38 -15.59 13.28
CA ASN A 74 14.27 -14.74 12.50
C ASN A 74 13.54 -13.48 12.00
N VAL A 75 13.13 -12.66 12.96
CA VAL A 75 12.34 -11.46 12.71
C VAL A 75 13.28 -10.29 12.52
N VAL A 76 13.04 -9.54 11.46
CA VAL A 76 13.72 -8.28 11.16
C VAL A 76 12.68 -7.21 10.94
N ILE A 77 12.73 -6.14 11.73
CA ILE A 77 11.85 -4.98 11.61
C ILE A 77 12.74 -3.77 11.32
N TYR A 78 12.54 -3.14 10.18
CA TYR A 78 13.09 -1.84 9.85
C TYR A 78 12.05 -0.77 10.12
N GLU A 79 12.46 0.33 10.74
CA GLU A 79 11.64 1.51 10.95
C GLU A 79 12.19 2.63 10.07
N ARG A 80 11.41 3.01 9.06
CA ARG A 80 11.71 4.14 8.18
C ARG A 80 11.30 5.41 8.89
N ASN A 81 12.28 6.21 9.29
CA ASN A 81 12.04 7.53 9.83
C ASN A 81 12.55 8.58 8.83
N TYR A 82 11.87 9.72 8.72
CA TYR A 82 12.24 10.77 7.76
C TYR A 82 13.56 11.51 8.11
N GLN A 83 14.22 11.14 9.22
CA GLN A 83 15.51 11.67 9.66
C GLN A 83 16.68 10.74 9.31
N LEU A 84 17.95 11.12 9.60
CA LEU A 84 19.07 10.20 9.33
C LEU A 84 18.85 8.94 10.17
N GLN A 85 19.00 7.81 9.49
CA GLN A 85 19.04 6.43 9.96
C GLN A 85 17.75 5.62 10.07
N ASP A 86 17.88 4.45 9.45
CA ASP A 86 16.98 3.31 9.53
C ASP A 86 17.22 2.63 10.89
N ASN A 87 16.21 2.66 11.76
CA ASN A 87 16.25 1.86 12.97
C ASN A 87 15.95 0.41 12.59
N MET A 88 16.69 -0.53 13.16
CA MET A 88 16.54 -1.95 12.86
C MET A 88 16.42 -2.74 14.15
N ILE A 89 15.44 -3.63 14.20
CA ILE A 89 15.27 -4.59 15.29
C ILE A 89 15.41 -5.99 14.69
N VAL A 90 16.29 -6.79 15.27
CA VAL A 90 16.51 -8.19 14.90
C VAL A 90 16.24 -9.06 16.11
N ALA A 91 15.48 -10.13 15.93
CA ALA A 91 15.18 -11.08 16.99
C ALA A 91 15.16 -12.51 16.46
N ASN A 92 15.62 -13.45 17.28
CA ASN A 92 15.63 -14.86 16.93
C ASN A 92 14.22 -15.45 16.97
N ASP A 93 13.46 -15.13 18.02
CA ASP A 93 12.12 -15.65 18.24
C ASP A 93 11.15 -14.49 18.54
N GLY A 94 9.88 -14.68 18.21
CA GLY A 94 8.87 -13.70 18.55
C GLY A 94 7.46 -14.26 18.48
N VAL A 95 6.54 -13.52 19.10
CA VAL A 95 5.10 -13.75 18.96
C VAL A 95 4.49 -12.51 18.34
N MET A 96 3.80 -12.70 17.22
CA MET A 96 3.02 -11.68 16.55
C MET A 96 1.54 -11.86 16.90
N ARG A 97 0.89 -10.78 17.35
CA ARG A 97 -0.52 -10.78 17.70
C ARG A 97 -1.21 -9.50 17.25
N VAL A 98 -2.39 -9.65 16.64
CA VAL A 98 -3.28 -8.51 16.41
C VAL A 98 -4.15 -8.33 17.65
N THR A 99 -4.25 -7.10 18.15
CA THR A 99 -5.16 -6.76 19.25
C THR A 99 -6.63 -7.10 18.92
N PRO A 100 -7.49 -7.43 19.91
CA PRO A 100 -8.90 -7.74 19.67
C PRO A 100 -9.64 -6.65 18.87
N ASP A 101 -9.29 -5.39 19.13
CA ASP A 101 -9.83 -4.21 18.46
C ASP A 101 -9.33 -4.04 17.01
N LYS A 102 -8.39 -4.88 16.55
CA LYS A 102 -7.73 -4.82 15.22
C LYS A 102 -7.04 -3.49 14.92
N LYS A 103 -6.70 -2.71 15.95
CA LYS A 103 -6.09 -1.38 15.82
C LYS A 103 -4.56 -1.44 15.89
N PHE A 104 -4.02 -2.45 16.57
CA PHE A 104 -2.59 -2.58 16.78
C PHE A 104 -2.10 -3.99 16.42
N LEU A 105 -0.91 -4.04 15.81
CA LEU A 105 -0.14 -5.25 15.60
C LEU A 105 1.02 -5.26 16.60
N GLU A 106 1.01 -6.21 17.52
CA GLU A 106 2.01 -6.35 18.57
C GLU A 106 3.01 -7.45 18.22
N PHE A 107 4.29 -7.14 18.38
CA PHE A 107 5.41 -8.06 18.30
C PHE A 107 6.06 -8.17 19.67
N THR A 108 5.96 -9.35 20.30
CA THR A 108 6.74 -9.69 21.49
C THR A 108 7.96 -10.48 21.02
N LEU A 109 9.08 -9.78 20.86
CA LEU A 109 10.34 -10.32 20.37
C LEU A 109 11.20 -10.81 21.53
N LYS A 110 11.96 -11.87 21.30
CA LYS A 110 12.85 -12.50 22.29
C LYS A 110 14.25 -12.67 21.75
N ASN A 111 15.23 -12.47 22.64
CA ASN A 111 16.66 -12.64 22.37
C ASN A 111 17.10 -11.92 21.09
N GLY A 112 17.12 -10.59 21.14
CA GLY A 112 17.37 -9.77 19.97
C GLY A 112 18.21 -8.54 20.25
N TRP A 113 18.44 -7.79 19.19
CA TRP A 113 19.21 -6.55 19.18
C TRP A 113 18.41 -5.47 18.48
N ARG A 114 18.42 -4.27 19.06
CA ARG A 114 17.93 -3.06 18.43
C ARG A 114 19.13 -2.18 18.10
N TYR A 115 19.18 -1.78 16.85
CA TYR A 115 20.14 -0.86 16.27
C TYR A 115 19.42 0.45 16.00
N GLU A 116 19.94 1.51 16.58
CA GLU A 116 19.47 2.88 16.38
C GLU A 116 20.69 3.74 16.15
N GLU A 117 20.56 4.72 15.27
CA GLU A 117 21.63 5.66 15.05
C GLU A 117 21.04 7.08 15.13
N ARG A 118 21.76 7.96 15.82
CA ARG A 118 21.30 9.30 16.17
C ARG A 118 22.31 10.33 15.69
N GLY A 119 21.85 11.32 14.96
CA GLY A 119 22.67 12.48 14.64
C GLY A 119 22.12 13.31 13.48
N PRO A 120 22.70 14.50 13.22
CA PRO A 120 22.31 15.34 12.10
C PRO A 120 22.64 14.67 10.76
N ARG A 121 21.74 14.79 9.76
CA ARG A 121 21.91 14.16 8.43
C ARG A 121 23.24 14.49 7.72
N ILE A 122 23.79 15.66 8.04
CA ILE A 122 24.91 16.30 7.34
C ILE A 122 26.24 16.10 8.11
N SER A 123 26.16 15.59 9.35
CA SER A 123 27.33 15.42 10.22
C SER A 123 27.85 13.99 10.15
N THR A 124 29.17 13.82 10.11
CA THR A 124 29.84 12.51 10.26
C THR A 124 29.89 12.05 11.72
N ASN A 125 29.54 12.91 12.67
CA ASN A 125 29.52 12.61 14.09
C ASN A 125 28.12 12.13 14.48
N THR A 126 27.86 10.84 14.25
CA THR A 126 26.62 10.14 14.62
C THR A 126 26.88 9.19 15.77
N GLU A 127 25.88 9.00 16.63
CA GLU A 127 25.91 8.06 17.73
C GLU A 127 25.22 6.76 17.30
N TYR A 128 25.97 5.66 17.29
CA TYR A 128 25.42 4.34 17.02
C TYR A 128 25.08 3.61 18.33
N ILE A 129 23.79 3.39 18.56
CA ILE A 129 23.24 2.78 19.77
C ILE A 129 22.87 1.33 19.48
N ARG A 130 23.41 0.43 20.30
CA ARG A 130 23.06 -1.00 20.28
C ARG A 130 22.44 -1.40 21.61
N MET A 131 21.22 -1.90 21.56
CA MET A 131 20.51 -2.41 22.73
C MET A 131 20.22 -3.90 22.54
N GLY A 132 20.88 -4.73 23.33
CA GLY A 132 20.51 -6.15 23.47
C GLY A 132 19.31 -6.29 24.41
N PHE A 133 18.35 -7.13 24.05
CA PHE A 133 17.16 -7.38 24.86
C PHE A 133 16.84 -8.87 24.96
N LYS A 134 16.40 -9.29 26.14
CA LYS A 134 15.84 -10.63 26.36
C LYS A 134 14.40 -10.71 25.86
N GLU A 135 13.62 -9.65 26.12
CA GLU A 135 12.25 -9.49 25.66
C GLU A 135 12.03 -8.03 25.26
N TYR A 136 11.42 -7.80 24.10
CA TYR A 136 11.11 -6.48 23.60
C TYR A 136 9.74 -6.47 22.94
N LYS A 137 8.84 -5.60 23.41
CA LYS A 137 7.51 -5.44 22.86
C LYS A 137 7.49 -4.24 21.91
N LYS A 138 7.29 -4.49 20.61
CA LYS A 138 7.03 -3.45 19.61
C LYS A 138 5.54 -3.46 19.26
N VAL A 139 4.91 -2.28 19.30
CA VAL A 139 3.51 -2.09 18.91
C VAL A 139 3.49 -1.21 17.67
N LEU A 140 2.79 -1.67 16.63
CA LEU A 140 2.56 -0.93 15.41
C LEU A 140 1.10 -0.50 15.36
N ASP A 141 0.85 0.78 15.08
CA ASP A 141 -0.49 1.28 14.85
C ASP A 141 -0.94 0.92 13.43
N LEU A 142 -2.07 0.21 13.34
CA LEU A 142 -2.72 -0.15 12.08
C LEU A 142 -3.71 0.93 11.61
N ARG A 143 -3.98 1.96 12.41
CA ARG A 143 -4.87 3.07 12.02
C ARG A 143 -4.27 3.91 10.89
N SER A 144 -2.95 4.00 10.77
CA SER A 144 -2.27 4.66 9.65
C SER A 144 -2.65 4.03 8.30
N PHE A 145 -2.89 2.71 8.24
CA PHE A 145 -3.46 2.05 7.06
C PHE A 145 -4.87 2.53 6.70
N LYS A 146 -5.68 2.86 7.71
CA LYS A 146 -7.05 3.35 7.47
C LYS A 146 -7.05 4.78 6.98
N MET A 147 -6.15 5.65 7.45
CA MET A 147 -6.29 7.08 7.18
C MET A 147 -5.65 7.54 5.86
N SER A 148 -4.57 6.89 5.38
CA SER A 148 -3.87 7.40 4.18
C SER A 148 -4.51 7.00 2.84
N LYS A 149 -5.47 6.07 2.80
CA LYS A 149 -5.99 5.50 1.53
C LYS A 149 -7.49 5.16 1.48
N THR A 150 -8.26 5.48 2.52
CA THR A 150 -9.74 5.28 2.53
C THR A 150 -10.50 6.35 1.77
N GLU A 151 -9.80 7.28 1.12
CA GLU A 151 -10.45 8.03 0.08
C GLU A 151 -10.75 7.07 -1.08
N ASP A 152 -12.03 6.80 -1.34
CA ASP A 152 -12.51 6.24 -2.61
C ASP A 152 -11.81 6.87 -3.84
N SER A 153 -11.24 8.08 -3.69
CA SER A 153 -10.42 8.76 -4.68
C SER A 153 -9.14 8.02 -5.10
N ALA A 154 -8.52 7.22 -4.24
CA ALA A 154 -7.29 6.49 -4.58
C ALA A 154 -7.53 5.41 -5.66
N PHE A 155 -8.72 4.80 -5.68
CA PHE A 155 -9.10 3.79 -6.66
C PHE A 155 -9.87 4.36 -7.86
N ARG A 156 -10.37 5.59 -7.77
CA ARG A 156 -11.09 6.28 -8.87
C ARG A 156 -10.22 6.56 -10.10
N TYR A 157 -8.89 6.50 -9.99
CA TYR A 157 -8.00 6.77 -11.11
C TYR A 157 -7.63 5.53 -11.94
N ASP A 158 -8.04 4.32 -11.55
CA ASP A 158 -7.85 3.14 -12.41
C ASP A 158 -8.84 3.22 -13.60
N PRO A 159 -8.36 3.29 -14.86
CA PRO A 159 -9.23 3.39 -16.02
C PRO A 159 -10.27 2.26 -16.13
N LYS A 160 -10.01 1.10 -15.52
CA LYS A 160 -10.92 -0.05 -15.50
C LYS A 160 -12.15 0.16 -14.62
N MET A 161 -12.15 1.18 -13.77
CA MET A 161 -13.24 1.50 -12.84
C MET A 161 -14.04 2.74 -13.29
N LEU A 162 -13.78 3.26 -14.48
CA LEU A 162 -14.46 4.43 -15.04
C LEU A 162 -15.54 4.03 -16.05
N SER A 163 -16.67 4.72 -16.00
CA SER A 163 -17.64 4.71 -17.11
C SER A 163 -17.08 5.49 -18.31
N ILE A 164 -17.61 5.28 -19.52
CA ILE A 164 -17.21 5.99 -20.74
C ILE A 164 -17.30 7.51 -20.59
N ARG A 165 -18.32 8.02 -19.89
CA ARG A 165 -18.46 9.45 -19.62
C ARG A 165 -17.31 9.98 -18.77
N GLN A 166 -16.90 9.23 -17.76
CA GLN A 166 -15.77 9.61 -16.90
C GLN A 166 -14.43 9.44 -17.62
N LEU A 167 -14.28 8.38 -18.42
CA LEU A 167 -13.11 8.17 -19.29
C LEU A 167 -12.90 9.34 -20.26
N ASN A 168 -13.96 9.80 -20.94
CA ASN A 168 -13.87 10.94 -21.83
C ASN A 168 -13.49 12.23 -21.08
N HIS A 169 -14.05 12.45 -19.88
CA HIS A 169 -13.66 13.59 -19.06
C HIS A 169 -12.19 13.53 -18.60
N SER A 170 -11.70 12.33 -18.25
CA SER A 170 -10.29 12.10 -17.91
C SER A 170 -9.38 12.33 -19.12
N ILE A 171 -9.75 11.85 -20.31
CA ILE A 171 -9.02 12.08 -21.56
C ILE A 171 -8.94 13.58 -21.87
N ASP A 172 -10.07 14.29 -21.81
CA ASP A 172 -10.10 15.75 -22.04
C ASP A 172 -9.19 16.50 -21.06
N SER A 173 -9.17 16.05 -19.80
CA SER A 173 -8.32 16.64 -18.76
C SER A 173 -6.83 16.38 -19.04
N LEU A 174 -6.46 15.18 -19.48
CA LEU A 174 -5.10 14.83 -19.87
C LEU A 174 -4.63 15.63 -21.09
N VAL A 175 -5.47 15.76 -22.12
CA VAL A 175 -5.16 16.55 -23.32
C VAL A 175 -4.97 18.03 -22.96
N LYS A 176 -5.84 18.60 -22.12
CA LYS A 176 -5.66 19.98 -21.63
C LYS A 176 -4.35 20.16 -20.88
N GLY A 177 -3.99 19.21 -20.01
CA GLY A 177 -2.70 19.21 -19.33
C GLY A 177 -1.52 19.24 -20.30
N ASP A 178 -1.47 18.32 -21.27
CA ASP A 178 -0.41 18.24 -22.28
C ASP A 178 -0.26 19.56 -23.05
N THR A 179 -1.37 20.18 -23.45
CA THR A 179 -1.32 21.47 -24.16
C THR A 179 -0.73 22.60 -23.29
N VAL A 180 -0.97 22.59 -21.98
CA VAL A 180 -0.37 23.57 -21.06
C VAL A 180 1.13 23.34 -20.90
N TYR A 181 1.56 22.08 -20.75
CA TYR A 181 2.98 21.75 -20.66
C TYR A 181 3.73 22.09 -21.94
N ARG A 182 3.16 21.79 -23.11
CA ARG A 182 3.73 22.17 -24.41
C ARG A 182 3.82 23.69 -24.58
N LYS A 183 2.80 24.45 -24.17
CA LYS A 183 2.84 25.93 -24.19
C LYS A 183 3.89 26.50 -23.25
N ARG A 184 4.06 25.93 -22.05
CA ARG A 184 5.13 26.34 -21.12
C ARG A 184 6.51 26.00 -21.68
N ALA A 185 6.72 24.76 -22.14
CA ALA A 185 7.99 24.34 -22.71
C ALA A 185 8.39 25.21 -23.92
N THR A 186 7.44 25.56 -24.79
CA THR A 186 7.72 26.49 -25.90
C THR A 186 8.04 27.90 -25.43
N ALA A 187 7.33 28.44 -24.44
CA ALA A 187 7.63 29.76 -23.85
C ALA A 187 8.98 29.79 -23.13
N ASP A 188 9.37 28.72 -22.42
CA ASP A 188 10.63 28.61 -21.69
C ASP A 188 11.83 28.42 -22.63
N LEU A 189 11.63 27.80 -23.79
CA LEU A 189 12.65 27.58 -24.82
C LEU A 189 12.77 28.75 -25.82
N GLN A 190 11.75 29.59 -25.96
CA GLN A 190 11.73 30.75 -26.84
C GLN A 190 12.90 31.75 -26.64
N PRO A 191 13.43 32.00 -25.42
CA PRO A 191 14.57 32.88 -25.22
C PRO A 191 15.91 32.27 -25.69
N TYR A 192 15.93 30.97 -25.98
CA TYR A 192 17.14 30.21 -26.37
C TYR A 192 17.16 29.82 -27.86
N LEU A 193 16.13 30.20 -28.63
CA LEU A 193 16.01 30.04 -30.08
C LEU A 193 16.11 31.42 -30.75
#